data_AF-A0ABD3KU52-F1
#
_entry.id   AF-A0ABD3KU52-F1
#
_cell.length_a   1.000
_cell.length_b   1.000
_cell.length_c   1.000
_cell.angle_alpha   90.00
_cell.angle_beta   90.00
_cell.angle_gamma   90.00
#
_symmetry.space_group_name_H-M   'P 1'
#
loop_
_entity.id
_entity.type
_entity.pdbx_description
1 polymer ?
#
loop_
_entity_poly.entity_id
_entity_poly.type
_entity_poly.pdbx_seq_one_letter_code
_entity_poly.pdbx_strand_id
1 'polypeptide(L)'
;MEEHEPVNIAENWFRHFQYDPKRDSASEVRNILLIIATLVATVTFQAGVNPPGGIWQDNDDGHSAGRAIYASHQIAFYVFLISNTFALSTSLLVIVCLTYRFPLHFEIWVATASMMVTYASAIFAVTPHESVRFRYVLIAGALPVICRCIFQMYGKLDNWSKQSPNSVSQQKGRPDNARW
;
A
#
# COMPACT_ATOMS: atom_id res chain seq x y z
N MET A 1 52.86 22.54 3.26
CA MET A 1 52.01 21.61 4.02
C MET A 1 50.65 21.70 3.37
N GLU A 2 50.33 20.75 2.50
CA GLU A 2 48.98 20.64 1.95
C GLU A 2 48.09 20.08 3.06
N GLU A 3 47.12 20.88 3.48
CA GLU A 3 46.11 20.51 4.45
C GLU A 3 45.15 19.53 3.76
N HIS A 4 45.33 18.23 4.01
CA HIS A 4 44.43 17.19 3.51
C HIS A 4 43.07 17.32 4.22
N GLU A 5 42.11 17.92 3.53
CA GLU A 5 40.70 17.93 3.93
C GLU A 5 40.22 16.47 4.15
N PRO A 6 39.58 16.15 5.28
CA PRO A 6 39.19 14.77 5.57
C PRO A 6 38.13 14.31 4.56
N VAL A 7 38.51 13.37 3.68
CA VAL A 7 37.59 12.71 2.75
C VAL A 7 36.49 12.03 3.58
N ASN A 8 35.28 12.59 3.55
CA ASN A 8 34.12 12.01 4.23
C ASN A 8 33.62 10.79 3.45
N ILE A 9 34.25 9.64 3.71
CA ILE A 9 33.98 8.35 3.05
C ILE A 9 32.51 7.95 3.17
N ALA A 10 31.86 8.26 4.30
CA ALA A 10 30.46 7.96 4.52
C ALA A 10 29.55 8.72 3.55
N GLU A 11 29.82 10.01 3.33
CA GLU A 11 29.04 10.84 2.41
C GLU A 11 29.22 10.42 0.95
N ASN A 12 30.43 10.02 0.56
CA ASN A 12 30.70 9.48 -0.78
C ASN A 12 30.03 8.11 -1.03
N TRP A 13 29.98 7.24 -0.02
CA TRP A 13 29.34 5.94 -0.13
C TRP A 13 27.82 6.06 -0.28
N PHE A 14 27.16 6.90 0.51
CA PHE A 14 25.70 7.10 0.42
C PHE A 14 25.27 7.60 -0.95
N ARG A 15 26.05 8.48 -1.58
CA ARG A 15 25.77 8.97 -2.95
C ARG A 15 25.72 7.86 -3.99
N HIS A 16 26.42 6.74 -3.78
CA HIS A 16 26.40 5.61 -4.69
C HIS A 16 25.08 4.83 -4.67
N PHE A 17 24.34 4.87 -3.55
CA PHE A 17 23.03 4.20 -3.40
C PHE A 17 21.84 5.12 -3.69
N GLN A 18 22.09 6.39 -3.95
CA GLN A 18 21.04 7.31 -4.37
C GLN A 18 20.61 6.97 -5.79
N TYR A 19 19.30 6.97 -6.01
CA TYR A 19 18.73 6.82 -7.34
C TYR A 19 19.25 7.92 -8.27
N ASP A 20 19.82 7.52 -9.41
CA ASP A 20 20.29 8.43 -10.45
C ASP A 20 19.50 8.18 -11.75
N PRO A 21 18.62 9.10 -12.17
CA PRO A 21 17.83 8.93 -13.39
C PRO A 21 18.68 8.83 -14.68
N LYS A 22 19.98 9.13 -14.65
CA LYS A 22 20.90 8.95 -15.78
C LYS A 22 21.48 7.54 -15.85
N ARG A 23 21.59 6.84 -14.71
CA ARG A 23 22.20 5.52 -14.59
C ARG A 23 21.14 4.42 -14.47
N ASP A 24 20.07 4.70 -13.74
CA ASP A 24 19.06 3.72 -13.37
C ASP A 24 17.84 3.81 -14.30
N SER A 25 17.54 2.71 -14.98
CA SER A 25 16.36 2.66 -15.84
C SER A 25 15.08 2.60 -15.02
N ALA A 26 14.03 3.31 -15.44
CA ALA A 26 12.74 3.31 -14.75
C ALA A 26 12.12 1.90 -14.59
N SER A 27 12.40 0.99 -15.53
CA SER A 27 11.92 -0.40 -15.45
C SER A 27 12.67 -1.21 -14.39
N GLU A 28 13.98 -0.99 -14.23
CA GLU A 28 14.79 -1.68 -13.23
C GLU A 28 14.40 -1.23 -11.82
N VAL A 29 14.27 0.07 -11.59
CA VAL A 29 13.79 0.63 -10.33
C VAL A 29 12.40 0.11 -10.00
N ARG A 30 11.48 0.08 -10.99
CA ARG A 30 10.14 -0.50 -10.80
C ARG A 30 10.21 -1.96 -10.34
N ASN A 31 11.07 -2.78 -10.96
CA ASN A 31 11.21 -4.19 -10.61
C ASN A 31 11.76 -4.35 -9.17
N ILE A 32 12.78 -3.59 -8.80
CA ILE A 32 13.36 -3.60 -7.45
C ILE A 32 12.31 -3.21 -6.41
N LEU A 33 11.57 -2.12 -6.66
CA LEU A 33 10.52 -1.67 -5.75
C LEU A 33 9.37 -2.67 -5.62
N LEU A 34 8.99 -3.37 -6.71
CA LEU A 34 8.00 -4.44 -6.66
C LEU A 34 8.47 -5.62 -5.81
N ILE A 35 9.75 -6.00 -5.89
CA ILE A 35 10.33 -7.05 -5.06
C ILE A 35 10.27 -6.64 -3.58
N ILE A 36 10.74 -5.43 -3.25
CA ILE A 36 10.73 -4.92 -1.87
C ILE A 36 9.30 -4.86 -1.33
N ALA A 37 8.36 -4.30 -2.11
CA ALA A 37 6.97 -4.18 -1.68
C ALA A 37 6.32 -5.55 -1.48
N THR A 38 6.59 -6.53 -2.36
CA THR A 38 6.07 -7.90 -2.21
C THR A 38 6.65 -8.58 -0.97
N LEU A 39 7.94 -8.38 -0.67
CA LEU A 39 8.59 -8.90 0.53
C LEU A 39 7.94 -8.33 1.81
N VAL A 40 7.77 -7.01 1.88
CA VAL A 40 7.13 -6.36 3.04
C VAL A 40 5.67 -6.82 3.18
N ALA A 41 4.92 -6.91 2.08
CA ALA A 41 3.55 -7.43 2.10
C ALA A 41 3.49 -8.89 2.61
N THR A 42 4.43 -9.72 2.18
CA THR A 42 4.52 -11.13 2.61
C THR A 42 4.83 -11.23 4.10
N VAL A 43 5.85 -10.53 4.59
CA VAL A 43 6.25 -10.55 6.00
C VAL A 43 5.12 -10.04 6.89
N THR A 44 4.49 -8.94 6.51
CA THR A 44 3.39 -8.34 7.29
C THR A 44 2.14 -9.21 7.29
N PHE A 45 1.80 -9.84 6.16
CA PHE A 45 0.68 -10.79 6.12
C PHE A 45 0.95 -11.98 7.05
N GLN A 46 2.14 -12.58 6.96
CA GLN A 46 2.53 -13.70 7.82
C GLN A 46 2.49 -13.33 9.30
N ALA A 47 3.02 -12.16 9.67
CA ALA A 47 3.02 -11.69 11.05
C ALA A 47 1.61 -11.36 11.59
N GLY A 48 0.67 -10.96 10.71
CA GLY A 48 -0.71 -10.70 11.09
C GLY A 48 -1.55 -11.96 11.28
N VAL A 49 -1.40 -12.95 10.39
CA VAL A 49 -2.14 -14.22 10.48
C VAL A 49 -1.54 -15.18 11.53
N ASN A 50 -0.24 -15.06 11.78
CA ASN A 50 0.48 -15.78 12.83
C ASN A 50 1.07 -14.76 13.82
N PRO A 51 0.27 -14.28 14.80
CA PRO A 51 0.72 -13.26 15.73
C PRO A 51 1.95 -13.75 16.52
N PRO A 52 2.89 -12.84 16.88
CA PRO A 52 4.01 -13.17 17.74
C PRO A 52 3.56 -13.88 19.02
N GLY A 53 4.27 -14.92 19.44
CA GLY A 53 3.86 -15.73 20.58
C GLY A 53 2.72 -16.72 20.31
N GLY A 54 2.10 -16.68 19.13
CA GLY A 54 1.10 -17.65 18.69
C GLY A 54 -0.32 -17.35 19.16
N ILE A 55 -1.18 -18.36 19.01
CA ILE A 55 -2.59 -18.32 19.41
C ILE A 55 -2.87 -19.41 20.45
N TRP A 56 -3.78 -19.11 21.37
CA TRP A 56 -4.28 -20.11 22.32
C TRP A 56 -4.95 -21.27 21.58
N GLN A 57 -4.74 -22.50 22.06
CA GLN A 57 -5.30 -23.73 21.46
C GLN A 57 -6.48 -24.29 22.26
N ASP A 58 -6.72 -23.77 23.46
CA ASP A 58 -7.69 -24.20 24.44
C ASP A 58 -8.52 -23.01 24.96
N ASN A 59 -9.57 -23.33 25.74
CA ASN A 59 -10.50 -22.37 26.33
C ASN A 59 -10.40 -22.39 27.87
N ASP A 60 -9.19 -22.24 28.40
CA ASP A 60 -8.92 -22.29 29.85
C ASP A 60 -8.40 -20.93 30.37
N ASP A 61 -8.30 -20.76 31.69
CA ASP A 61 -7.65 -19.62 32.38
C ASP A 61 -8.02 -18.19 31.91
N GLY A 62 -9.23 -18.00 31.38
CA GLY A 62 -9.71 -16.70 30.93
C GLY A 62 -9.27 -16.29 29.52
N HIS A 63 -8.66 -17.21 28.76
CA HIS A 63 -8.40 -17.06 27.34
C HIS A 63 -9.34 -17.93 26.50
N SER A 64 -9.30 -17.73 25.19
CA SER A 64 -10.12 -18.51 24.24
C SER A 64 -9.28 -18.91 23.04
N ALA A 65 -9.50 -20.12 22.56
CA ALA A 65 -8.82 -20.68 21.42
C ALA A 65 -8.95 -19.77 20.19
N GLY A 66 -7.87 -19.64 19.44
CA GLY A 66 -7.78 -18.75 18.28
C GLY A 66 -7.47 -17.29 18.62
N ARG A 67 -7.48 -16.87 19.89
CA ARG A 67 -7.02 -15.53 20.29
C ARG A 67 -5.50 -15.47 20.36
N ALA A 68 -4.93 -14.33 19.95
CA ALA A 68 -3.49 -14.11 20.06
C ALA A 68 -3.04 -14.13 21.52
N ILE A 69 -2.00 -14.91 21.83
CA ILE A 69 -1.35 -14.90 23.15
C ILE A 69 -0.80 -13.50 23.44
N TYR A 70 -0.26 -12.84 22.41
CA TYR A 70 0.25 -11.46 22.52
C TYR A 70 -0.83 -10.43 22.89
N ALA A 71 -2.11 -10.71 22.66
CA ALA A 71 -3.19 -9.80 23.06
C ALA A 71 -3.30 -9.64 24.59
N SER A 72 -2.66 -10.51 25.39
CA SER A 72 -2.47 -10.31 26.84
C SER A 72 -1.76 -9.00 27.17
N HIS A 73 -0.82 -8.56 26.31
CA HIS A 73 -0.07 -7.31 26.44
C HIS A 73 -0.69 -6.23 25.54
N GLN A 74 -1.86 -5.73 25.94
CA GLN A 74 -2.73 -4.93 25.07
C GLN A 74 -2.00 -3.81 24.31
N ILE A 75 -1.26 -2.93 25.01
CA ILE A 75 -0.62 -1.76 24.38
C ILE A 75 0.37 -2.18 23.30
N ALA A 76 1.27 -3.11 23.61
CA ALA A 76 2.30 -3.58 22.67
C ALA A 76 1.66 -4.31 21.48
N PHE A 77 0.62 -5.10 21.71
CA PHE A 77 -0.14 -5.78 20.68
C PHE A 77 -0.81 -4.79 19.70
N TYR A 78 -1.42 -3.71 20.21
CA TYR A 78 -2.04 -2.69 19.34
C TYR A 78 -1.00 -1.89 18.54
N VAL A 79 0.13 -1.52 19.15
CA VAL A 79 1.23 -0.85 18.43
C VAL A 79 1.73 -1.74 17.29
N PHE A 80 1.93 -3.02 17.57
CA PHE A 80 2.31 -4.02 16.57
C PHE A 80 1.27 -4.13 15.45
N LEU A 81 -0.01 -4.36 15.79
CA LEU A 81 -1.08 -4.52 14.80
C LEU A 81 -1.24 -3.29 13.90
N ILE A 82 -1.22 -2.09 14.47
CA ILE A 82 -1.37 -0.84 13.70
C ILE A 82 -0.19 -0.68 12.74
N SER A 83 1.03 -0.84 13.26
CA SER A 83 2.27 -0.71 12.46
C SER A 83 2.33 -1.74 11.33
N ASN A 84 1.99 -2.99 11.63
CA ASN A 84 1.97 -4.09 10.66
C ASN A 84 0.92 -3.87 9.57
N THR A 85 -0.29 -3.44 9.96
CA THR A 85 -1.38 -3.15 9.01
C THR A 85 -1.03 -1.97 8.11
N PHE A 86 -0.38 -0.93 8.66
CA PHE A 86 0.07 0.21 7.89
C PHE A 86 1.16 -0.17 6.87
N ALA A 87 2.12 -0.99 7.28
CA ALA A 87 3.18 -1.51 6.42
C ALA A 87 2.62 -2.39 5.28
N LEU A 88 1.68 -3.30 5.60
CA LEU A 88 0.99 -4.12 4.59
C LEU A 88 0.26 -3.23 3.58
N SER A 89 -0.55 -2.30 4.08
CA SER A 89 -1.37 -1.43 3.23
C SER A 89 -0.52 -0.53 2.33
N THR A 90 0.58 0.02 2.85
CA THR A 90 1.53 0.82 2.06
C THR A 90 2.24 -0.03 1.00
N SER A 91 2.55 -1.29 1.30
CA SER A 91 3.19 -2.19 0.34
C SER A 91 2.26 -2.58 -0.80
N LEU A 92 1.00 -2.94 -0.48
CA LEU A 92 -0.04 -3.21 -1.47
C LEU A 92 -0.34 -1.99 -2.32
N LEU A 93 -0.29 -0.80 -1.70
CA LEU A 93 -0.33 0.47 -2.39
C LEU A 93 0.84 0.49 -3.41
N VAL A 94 2.09 0.46 -2.99
CA VAL A 94 3.25 0.49 -3.92
C VAL A 94 3.11 -0.51 -5.08
N ILE A 95 2.74 -1.77 -4.81
CA ILE A 95 2.50 -2.80 -5.84
C ILE A 95 1.52 -2.30 -6.90
N VAL A 96 0.31 -1.91 -6.50
CA VAL A 96 -0.73 -1.48 -7.43
C VAL A 96 -0.33 -0.21 -8.23
N CYS A 97 0.48 0.69 -7.67
CA CYS A 97 0.99 1.85 -8.43
C CYS A 97 1.98 1.43 -9.50
N LEU A 98 2.93 0.56 -9.14
CA LEU A 98 4.00 0.14 -10.02
C LEU A 98 3.48 -0.77 -11.15
N THR A 99 2.39 -1.51 -10.90
CA THR A 99 1.73 -2.35 -11.92
C THR A 99 0.65 -1.62 -12.70
N TYR A 100 0.52 -0.29 -12.55
CA TYR A 100 -0.44 0.51 -13.30
C TYR A 100 -0.15 0.42 -14.81
N ARG A 101 -1.20 0.20 -15.62
CA ARG A 101 -1.15 -0.08 -17.08
C ARG A 101 -0.59 -1.44 -17.53
N PHE A 102 -0.30 -2.37 -16.62
CA PHE A 102 -0.04 -3.75 -17.04
C PHE A 102 -1.34 -4.43 -17.50
N PRO A 103 -1.28 -5.36 -18.48
CA PRO A 103 -2.47 -6.09 -18.94
C PRO A 103 -3.17 -6.87 -17.81
N LEU A 104 -2.44 -7.24 -16.76
CA LEU A 104 -2.94 -7.95 -15.58
C LEU A 104 -3.33 -7.04 -14.40
N HIS A 105 -3.44 -5.72 -14.62
CA HIS A 105 -3.70 -4.77 -13.54
C HIS A 105 -5.02 -5.05 -12.79
N PHE A 106 -6.08 -5.47 -13.49
CA PHE A 106 -7.36 -5.82 -12.85
C PHE A 106 -7.21 -7.04 -11.93
N GLU A 107 -6.51 -8.07 -12.37
CA GLU A 107 -6.22 -9.28 -11.58
C GLU A 107 -5.46 -8.92 -10.29
N ILE A 108 -4.44 -8.06 -10.41
CA ILE A 108 -3.65 -7.60 -9.26
C ILE A 108 -4.53 -6.81 -8.28
N TRP A 109 -5.45 -5.98 -8.77
CA TRP A 109 -6.41 -5.28 -7.92
C TRP A 109 -7.33 -6.24 -7.16
N VAL A 110 -7.89 -7.23 -7.86
CA VAL A 110 -8.76 -8.25 -7.27
C VAL A 110 -7.99 -9.07 -6.22
N ALA A 111 -6.78 -9.51 -6.54
CA ALA A 111 -5.90 -10.23 -5.62
C ALA A 111 -5.57 -9.39 -4.37
N THR A 112 -5.24 -8.11 -4.55
CA THR A 112 -4.94 -7.17 -3.46
C THR A 112 -6.16 -6.94 -2.56
N ALA A 113 -7.36 -6.80 -3.14
CA ALA A 113 -8.60 -6.65 -2.39
C ALA A 113 -8.92 -7.93 -1.59
N SER A 114 -8.81 -9.10 -2.21
CA SER A 114 -8.98 -10.40 -1.55
C SER A 114 -8.01 -10.60 -0.38
N MET A 115 -6.73 -10.23 -0.58
CA MET A 115 -5.70 -10.31 0.45
C MET A 115 -6.04 -9.41 1.65
N MET A 116 -6.51 -8.18 1.41
CA MET A 116 -6.95 -7.27 2.48
C MET A 116 -8.14 -7.82 3.26
N VAL A 117 -9.12 -8.42 2.59
CA VAL A 117 -10.28 -9.07 3.25
C VAL A 117 -9.81 -10.23 4.12
N THR A 118 -8.92 -11.08 3.59
CA THR A 118 -8.36 -12.23 4.33
C THR A 118 -7.58 -11.76 5.56
N TYR A 119 -6.74 -10.72 5.41
CA TYR A 119 -6.00 -10.14 6.50
C TYR A 119 -6.94 -9.55 7.58
N ALA A 120 -7.95 -8.78 7.17
CA ALA A 120 -8.94 -8.23 8.11
C ALA A 120 -9.69 -9.33 8.87
N SER A 121 -10.06 -10.42 8.19
CA SER A 121 -10.69 -11.59 8.82
C SER A 121 -9.76 -12.25 9.83
N ALA A 122 -8.48 -12.43 9.50
CA ALA A 122 -7.49 -12.98 10.43
C ALA A 122 -7.31 -12.09 11.67
N ILE A 123 -7.18 -10.77 11.49
CA ILE A 123 -7.07 -9.84 12.63
C ILE A 123 -8.32 -9.89 13.52
N PHE A 124 -9.51 -10.02 12.93
CA PHE A 124 -10.76 -10.18 13.67
C PHE A 124 -10.78 -11.47 14.50
N ALA A 125 -10.30 -12.58 13.93
CA ALA A 125 -10.24 -13.85 14.62
C ALA A 125 -9.28 -13.79 15.84
N VAL A 126 -8.11 -13.17 15.68
CA VAL A 126 -7.10 -13.15 16.75
C VAL A 126 -7.31 -12.09 17.82
N THR A 127 -8.09 -11.03 17.55
CA THR A 127 -8.23 -9.87 18.48
C THR A 127 -9.45 -10.00 19.41
N PRO A 128 -9.28 -9.98 20.74
CA PRO A 128 -10.39 -10.06 21.69
C PRO A 128 -11.42 -8.93 21.51
N HIS A 129 -12.69 -9.23 21.74
CA HIS A 129 -13.86 -8.45 21.30
C HIS A 129 -14.05 -7.14 22.10
N GLU A 130 -13.33 -6.08 21.71
CA GLU A 130 -13.55 -4.70 22.19
C GLU A 130 -13.95 -3.80 21.01
N SER A 131 -15.25 -3.52 20.90
CA SER A 131 -15.98 -2.96 19.74
C SER A 131 -15.41 -1.67 19.12
N VAL A 132 -14.64 -0.90 19.89
CA VAL A 132 -14.09 0.41 19.47
C VAL A 132 -12.76 0.28 18.74
N ARG A 133 -11.97 -0.76 19.04
CA ARG A 133 -10.61 -0.93 18.50
C ARG A 133 -10.63 -1.57 17.11
N PHE A 134 -11.67 -2.36 16.83
CA PHE A 134 -12.00 -2.89 15.50
C PHE A 134 -12.17 -1.79 14.43
N ARG A 135 -12.77 -0.65 14.81
CA ARG A 135 -12.96 0.50 13.91
C ARG A 135 -11.63 1.09 13.43
N TYR A 136 -10.61 1.13 14.29
CA TYR A 136 -9.30 1.67 13.92
C TYR A 136 -8.51 0.76 12.98
N VAL A 137 -8.62 -0.57 13.13
CA VAL A 137 -7.99 -1.53 12.20
C VAL A 137 -8.65 -1.44 10.82
N LEU A 138 -9.99 -1.33 10.77
CA LEU A 138 -10.73 -1.10 9.53
C LEU A 138 -10.37 0.25 8.89
N ILE A 139 -10.27 1.32 9.68
CA ILE A 139 -9.84 2.63 9.18
C ILE A 139 -8.39 2.56 8.67
N ALA A 140 -7.47 1.89 9.38
CA ALA A 140 -6.07 1.76 8.96
C ALA A 140 -5.91 1.00 7.63
N GLY A 141 -6.73 -0.03 7.39
CA GLY A 141 -6.75 -0.75 6.10
C GLY A 141 -7.47 0.00 4.98
N ALA A 142 -8.56 0.71 5.30
CA ALA A 142 -9.36 1.44 4.32
C ALA A 142 -8.72 2.78 3.92
N LEU A 143 -8.03 3.47 4.83
CA LEU A 143 -7.46 4.81 4.60
C LEU A 143 -6.52 4.89 3.38
N PRO A 144 -5.51 4.02 3.20
CA PRO A 144 -4.64 4.07 2.02
C PRO A 144 -5.37 3.72 0.71
N VAL A 145 -6.39 2.88 0.76
CA VAL A 145 -7.25 2.58 -0.41
C VAL A 145 -8.16 3.76 -0.74
N ILE A 146 -8.77 4.38 0.28
CA ILE A 146 -9.62 5.56 0.16
C ILE A 146 -8.81 6.75 -0.37
N CYS A 147 -7.62 7.01 0.18
CA CYS A 147 -6.71 8.04 -0.34
C CYS A 147 -6.39 7.80 -1.82
N ARG A 148 -6.25 6.55 -2.24
CA ARG A 148 -6.03 6.20 -3.66
C ARG A 148 -7.24 6.38 -4.54
N CYS A 149 -8.42 5.92 -4.11
CA CYS A 149 -9.67 6.16 -4.83
C CYS A 149 -9.90 7.66 -5.00
N ILE A 150 -9.64 8.43 -3.96
CA ILE A 150 -9.76 9.89 -3.95
C ILE A 150 -8.77 10.52 -4.94
N PHE A 151 -7.48 10.14 -4.89
CA PHE A 151 -6.47 10.67 -5.82
C PHE A 151 -6.76 10.30 -7.29
N GLN A 152 -7.13 9.04 -7.57
CA GLN A 152 -7.48 8.58 -8.92
C GLN A 152 -8.75 9.25 -9.44
N MET A 153 -9.76 9.44 -8.58
CA MET A 153 -10.97 10.19 -8.93
C MET A 153 -10.66 11.67 -9.20
N TYR A 154 -9.88 12.34 -8.35
CA TYR A 154 -9.51 13.75 -8.56
C TYR A 154 -8.76 13.96 -9.87
N GLY A 155 -7.79 13.08 -10.21
CA GLY A 155 -7.09 13.15 -11.49
C GLY A 155 -8.00 12.92 -12.70
N LYS A 156 -8.98 12.03 -12.58
CA LYS A 156 -9.95 11.76 -13.65
C LYS A 156 -10.99 12.88 -13.80
N LEU A 157 -11.42 13.49 -12.69
CA LEU A 157 -12.32 14.65 -12.66
C LEU A 157 -11.65 15.91 -13.19
N ASP A 158 -10.38 16.15 -12.87
CA ASP A 158 -9.58 17.27 -13.41
C ASP A 158 -9.34 17.11 -14.93
N ASN A 159 -9.04 15.88 -15.38
CA ASN A 159 -8.90 15.62 -16.81
C ASN A 159 -10.23 15.76 -17.56
N TRP A 160 -11.34 15.28 -16.98
CA TRP A 160 -12.68 15.42 -17.56
C TRP A 160 -13.14 16.89 -17.60
N SER A 161 -12.90 17.67 -16.54
CA SER A 161 -13.24 19.10 -16.51
C SER A 161 -12.45 19.90 -17.55
N LYS A 162 -11.16 19.56 -17.76
CA LYS A 162 -10.32 20.13 -18.83
C LYS A 162 -10.80 19.75 -20.23
N GLN A 163 -11.46 18.61 -20.40
CA GLN A 163 -11.93 18.13 -21.70
C GLN A 163 -13.34 18.66 -22.09
N SER A 164 -14.15 19.11 -21.12
CA SER A 164 -15.60 19.24 -21.29
C SER A 164 -16.23 20.61 -21.68
N PRO A 165 -15.50 21.72 -21.97
CA PRO A 165 -16.14 22.88 -22.63
C PRO A 165 -15.69 23.17 -24.08
N ASN A 166 -14.53 22.67 -24.54
CA ASN A 166 -13.94 23.12 -25.82
C ASN A 166 -14.11 22.15 -27.01
N SER A 167 -14.56 20.91 -26.76
CA SER A 167 -14.73 19.89 -27.82
C SER A 167 -16.14 19.88 -28.43
N VAL A 168 -17.16 20.22 -27.65
CA VAL A 168 -18.58 20.24 -28.08
C VAL A 168 -18.89 21.51 -28.89
N SER A 169 -18.21 22.62 -28.61
CA SER A 169 -18.37 23.89 -29.33
C SER A 169 -17.70 23.89 -30.71
N GLN A 170 -16.63 23.11 -30.91
CA GLN A 170 -15.91 22.99 -32.19
C GLN A 170 -16.61 22.06 -33.20
N GLN A 171 -17.36 21.05 -32.75
CA GLN A 171 -18.12 20.18 -33.66
C GLN A 171 -19.43 20.79 -34.17
N LYS A 172 -20.01 21.75 -33.44
CA LYS A 172 -21.27 22.40 -33.85
C LYS A 172 -21.10 23.52 -34.89
N GLY A 173 -19.85 23.91 -35.20
CA GLY A 173 -19.53 25.01 -36.11
C GLY A 173 -18.99 24.60 -37.48
N ARG A 174 -18.95 23.31 -37.84
CA ARG A 174 -18.48 22.89 -39.17
C ARG A 174 -19.65 22.91 -40.16
N PRO A 175 -19.71 23.85 -41.11
CA PRO A 175 -20.73 23.78 -42.16
C PRO A 175 -20.46 22.58 -43.06
N ASP A 176 -21.47 21.74 -43.24
CA ASP A 176 -21.50 20.69 -44.25
C ASP A 176 -21.65 21.33 -45.63
N ASN A 177 -20.56 21.89 -46.17
CA ASN A 177 -20.51 22.39 -47.55
C ASN A 177 -19.59 21.51 -48.41
N ALA A 178 -20.05 20.29 -48.66
CA ALA A 178 -19.53 19.49 -49.76
C ALA A 178 -20.63 18.53 -50.25
N ARG A 179 -21.46 18.99 -51.17
CA ARG A 179 -22.14 18.15 -52.15
C ARG A 179 -22.78 18.99 -53.27
N TRP A 180 -22.16 18.86 -54.44
CA TRP A 180 -22.55 19.23 -55.82
C TRP A 180 -22.45 20.70 -56.21
#